data_AF-A0A528CQP7-F1
#
_entry.id   AF-A0A528CQP7-F1
#
_cell.length_a   1.000
_cell.length_b   1.000
_cell.length_c   1.000
_cell.angle_alpha   90.00
_cell.angle_beta   90.00
_cell.angle_gamma   90.00
#
_symmetry.space_group_name_H-M   'P 1'
#
loop_
_entity.id
_entity.type
_entity.pdbx_description
1 polymer ?
#
loop_
_entity_poly.entity_id
_entity_poly.type
_entity_poly.pdbx_seq_one_letter_code
_entity_poly.pdbx_strand_id
1 'polypeptide(L)'
;MRTALFAATAFFSLAVTGQPVLAADAAYVDDRSDAEAVIRSLYSAINRQEFARAWDYFGDTKPAKDFEEFVKGYDGTEKVDVKTGGVSEDGAAG
;
A
#
# COMPACT_ATOMS: atom_id res chain seq x y z
N MET A 1 -68.19 -6.72 -14.01
CA MET A 1 -67.41 -5.49 -14.29
C MET A 1 -67.12 -4.79 -12.97
N ARG A 2 -65.88 -4.29 -12.81
CA ARG A 2 -65.38 -3.35 -11.78
C ARG A 2 -64.72 -3.95 -10.51
N THR A 3 -63.40 -4.02 -10.64
CA THR A 3 -62.26 -4.04 -9.68
C THR A 3 -62.41 -3.11 -8.47
N ALA A 4 -61.80 -3.44 -7.32
CA ALA A 4 -60.57 -2.82 -6.77
C ALA A 4 -60.46 -3.19 -5.26
N LEU A 5 -59.34 -3.31 -4.53
CA LEU A 5 -57.89 -3.19 -4.73
C LEU A 5 -57.26 -3.87 -3.48
N PHE A 6 -56.43 -4.90 -3.63
CA PHE A 6 -55.59 -5.40 -2.53
C PHE A 6 -54.32 -4.56 -2.50
N ALA A 7 -54.19 -3.70 -1.48
CA ALA A 7 -52.98 -2.90 -1.26
C ALA A 7 -51.91 -3.78 -0.63
N ALA A 8 -51.02 -4.34 -1.45
CA ALA A 8 -49.80 -4.99 -0.98
C ALA A 8 -48.68 -3.95 -0.90
N THR A 9 -48.44 -3.41 0.29
CA THR A 9 -47.24 -2.61 0.59
C THR A 9 -46.02 -3.53 0.58
N ALA A 10 -45.30 -3.54 -0.54
CA ALA A 10 -43.99 -4.17 -0.63
C ALA A 10 -42.97 -3.27 0.09
N PHE A 11 -42.51 -3.71 1.27
CA PHE A 11 -41.33 -3.15 1.91
C PHE A 11 -40.10 -3.57 1.09
N PHE A 12 -39.58 -2.63 0.29
CA PHE A 12 -38.29 -2.80 -0.38
C PHE A 12 -37.18 -2.47 0.62
N SER A 13 -36.80 -3.47 1.42
CA SER A 13 -35.63 -3.37 2.29
C SER A 13 -34.38 -3.35 1.42
N LEU A 14 -33.85 -2.15 1.17
CA LEU A 14 -32.52 -1.98 0.61
C LEU A 14 -31.51 -2.39 1.68
N ALA A 15 -31.17 -3.67 1.72
CA ALA A 15 -30.04 -4.15 2.49
C ALA A 15 -28.79 -3.53 1.85
N VAL A 16 -28.31 -2.41 2.42
CA VAL A 16 -26.98 -1.89 2.09
C VAL A 16 -26.00 -2.92 2.64
N THR A 17 -25.62 -3.88 1.81
CA THR A 17 -24.48 -4.74 2.11
C THR A 17 -23.27 -3.84 2.04
N GLY A 18 -22.84 -3.31 3.18
CA GLY A 18 -21.52 -2.72 3.32
C GLY A 18 -20.52 -3.81 2.91
N GLN A 19 -20.00 -3.72 1.69
CA GLN A 19 -18.88 -4.54 1.28
C GLN A 19 -17.78 -4.24 2.29
N PRO A 20 -17.21 -5.24 2.98
CA PRO A 20 -15.97 -4.99 3.69
C PRO A 20 -15.00 -4.50 2.62
N VAL A 21 -14.59 -3.23 2.73
CA VAL A 21 -13.35 -2.81 2.10
C VAL A 21 -12.30 -3.62 2.86
N LEU A 22 -11.99 -4.81 2.35
CA LEU A 22 -10.72 -5.44 2.67
C LEU A 22 -9.70 -4.35 2.34
N ALA A 23 -8.96 -3.89 3.34
CA ALA A 23 -7.86 -2.98 3.11
C ALA A 23 -7.05 -3.60 1.98
N ALA A 24 -7.12 -2.98 0.79
CA ALA A 24 -6.43 -3.53 -0.36
C ALA A 24 -4.95 -3.58 0.04
N ASP A 25 -4.34 -4.77 -0.08
CA ASP A 25 -2.89 -4.91 0.08
C ASP A 25 -2.21 -3.75 -0.65
N ALA A 26 -1.23 -3.12 -0.02
CA ALA A 26 -0.56 -1.97 -0.61
C ALA A 26 -0.14 -2.29 -2.04
N ALA A 27 -0.38 -1.36 -2.97
CA ALA A 27 -0.15 -1.60 -4.39
C ALA A 27 1.31 -2.01 -4.63
N TYR A 28 1.51 -3.08 -5.40
CA TYR A 28 2.85 -3.53 -5.76
C TYR A 28 3.49 -2.50 -6.71
N VAL A 29 4.67 -2.01 -6.34
CA VAL A 29 5.53 -1.17 -7.19
C VAL A 29 6.97 -1.66 -7.05
N ASP A 30 7.62 -1.98 -8.18
CA ASP A 30 9.07 -2.19 -8.29
C ASP A 30 9.56 -1.43 -9.51
N ASP A 31 9.79 -0.14 -9.30
CA ASP A 31 10.31 0.79 -10.29
C ASP A 31 11.66 1.32 -9.82
N ARG A 32 12.67 1.15 -10.68
CA ARG A 32 14.06 1.52 -10.43
C ARG A 32 14.56 2.55 -11.45
N SER A 33 13.64 3.25 -12.13
CA SER A 33 13.95 4.25 -13.16
C SER A 33 14.70 5.47 -12.64
N ASP A 34 14.37 5.90 -11.42
CA ASP A 34 14.88 7.12 -10.80
C ASP A 34 14.85 7.02 -9.27
N ALA A 35 15.45 8.01 -8.59
CA ALA A 35 15.59 8.01 -7.14
C ALA A 35 14.22 8.06 -6.41
N GLU A 36 13.26 8.83 -6.92
CA GLU A 36 11.94 8.92 -6.30
C GLU A 36 11.18 7.60 -6.42
N ALA A 37 11.23 6.98 -7.61
CA ALA A 37 10.64 5.69 -7.90
C ALA A 37 11.20 4.59 -7.01
N VAL A 38 12.52 4.57 -6.77
CA VAL A 38 13.16 3.59 -5.87
C VAL A 38 12.64 3.72 -4.44
N ILE A 39 12.56 4.94 -3.90
CA ILE A 39 12.05 5.18 -2.55
C ILE A 39 10.59 4.72 -2.43
N ARG A 40 9.74 5.08 -3.40
CA ARG A 40 8.34 4.63 -3.43
C ARG A 40 8.23 3.10 -3.50
N SER A 41 9.09 2.46 -4.27
CA SER A 41 9.10 1.00 -4.45
C SER A 41 9.56 0.27 -3.19
N LEU A 42 10.56 0.79 -2.48
CA LEU A 42 11.01 0.31 -1.17
C LEU A 42 9.86 0.31 -0.15
N TYR A 43 9.16 1.44 -0.01
CA TYR A 43 8.06 1.52 0.96
C TYR A 43 6.82 0.74 0.54
N SER A 44 6.61 0.52 -0.77
CA SER A 44 5.61 -0.45 -1.21
C SER A 44 5.97 -1.88 -0.77
N ALA A 45 7.27 -2.25 -0.75
CA ALA A 45 7.72 -3.56 -0.28
C ALA A 45 7.46 -3.73 1.22
N ILE A 46 7.82 -2.71 2.01
CA ILE A 46 7.62 -2.67 3.47
C ILE A 46 6.13 -2.79 3.80
N ASN A 47 5.27 -2.00 3.14
CA ASN A 47 3.82 -2.01 3.38
C ASN A 47 3.14 -3.32 2.96
N ARG A 48 3.80 -4.12 2.13
CA ARG A 48 3.35 -5.46 1.72
C ARG A 48 4.00 -6.58 2.55
N GLN A 49 4.79 -6.22 3.57
CA GLN A 49 5.59 -7.15 4.38
C GLN A 49 6.57 -8.00 3.55
N GLU A 50 6.95 -7.53 2.36
CA GLU A 50 7.90 -8.17 1.45
C GLU A 50 9.33 -7.79 1.84
N PHE A 51 9.73 -8.11 3.07
CA PHE A 51 10.98 -7.62 3.65
C PHE A 51 12.23 -8.08 2.90
N ALA A 52 12.22 -9.27 2.29
CA ALA A 52 13.33 -9.75 1.47
C ALA A 52 13.58 -8.82 0.27
N ARG A 53 12.50 -8.33 -0.37
CA ARG A 53 12.58 -7.35 -1.46
C ARG A 53 13.02 -5.98 -0.95
N ALA A 54 12.48 -5.54 0.19
CA ALA A 54 12.89 -4.30 0.84
C ALA A 54 14.40 -4.30 1.16
N TRP A 55 14.93 -5.42 1.66
CA TRP A 55 16.34 -5.62 1.99
C TRP A 55 17.28 -5.61 0.77
N ASP A 56 16.77 -5.99 -0.40
CA ASP A 56 17.52 -5.98 -1.66
C ASP A 56 17.80 -4.55 -2.18
N TYR A 57 16.89 -3.60 -1.94
CA TYR A 57 17.08 -2.19 -2.36
C TYR A 57 18.31 -1.52 -1.75
N PHE A 58 18.83 -2.02 -0.63
CA PHE A 58 20.00 -1.45 0.04
C PHE A 58 21.34 -1.90 -0.56
N GLY A 59 21.35 -2.86 -1.49
CA GLY A 59 22.58 -3.39 -2.08
C GLY A 59 23.52 -3.95 -1.02
N ASP A 60 24.82 -3.64 -1.09
CA ASP A 60 25.81 -4.12 -0.13
C ASP A 60 25.77 -3.38 1.22
N THR A 61 25.30 -2.13 1.23
CA THR A 61 25.24 -1.30 2.44
C THR A 61 23.93 -1.52 3.17
N LYS A 62 23.90 -2.56 4.01
CA LYS A 62 22.68 -2.97 4.71
C LYS A 62 22.21 -1.96 5.79
N PRO A 63 20.89 -1.80 5.98
CA PRO A 63 20.31 -0.83 6.92
C PRO A 63 20.28 -1.32 8.38
N ALA A 64 20.55 -2.62 8.60
CA ALA A 64 20.65 -3.26 9.90
C ALA A 64 21.79 -4.28 9.84
N LYS A 65 22.19 -4.85 10.99
CA LYS A 65 23.32 -5.79 11.02
C LYS A 65 22.98 -7.11 10.30
N ASP A 66 21.73 -7.54 10.35
CA ASP A 66 21.23 -8.70 9.61
C ASP A 66 19.75 -8.56 9.22
N PHE A 67 19.27 -9.50 8.41
CA PHE A 67 17.91 -9.50 7.90
C PHE A 67 16.87 -9.66 9.02
N GLU A 68 17.18 -10.41 10.08
CA GLU A 68 16.26 -10.61 11.20
C GLU A 68 16.05 -9.31 11.97
N GLU A 69 17.12 -8.57 12.28
CA GLU A 69 17.03 -7.25 12.91
C GLU A 69 16.28 -6.24 12.04
N PHE A 70 16.41 -6.31 10.71
CA PHE A 70 15.65 -5.48 9.79
C PHE A 70 14.14 -5.76 9.83
N VAL A 71 13.73 -7.04 9.75
CA VAL A 71 12.32 -7.42 9.84
C VAL A 71 11.74 -7.01 11.19
N LYS A 72 12.48 -7.30 12.28
CA LYS A 72 12.09 -6.94 13.65
C LYS A 72 11.93 -5.43 13.85
N GLY A 73 12.66 -4.61 13.11
CA GLY A 73 12.51 -3.16 13.11
C GLY A 73 11.11 -2.67 12.70
N TYR A 74 10.33 -3.50 12.01
CA TYR A 74 8.95 -3.22 11.59
C TYR A 74 7.89 -3.95 12.44
N ASP A 75 8.26 -4.61 13.54
CA ASP A 75 7.29 -5.26 14.43
C ASP A 75 6.24 -4.23 14.92
N GLY A 76 4.95 -4.53 14.69
CA GLY A 76 3.84 -3.64 15.02
C GLY A 76 3.63 -2.47 14.05
N THR A 77 4.39 -2.39 12.95
CA THR A 77 4.17 -1.40 11.89
C THR A 77 3.14 -1.92 10.89
N GLU A 78 1.97 -1.31 10.84
CA GLU A 78 0.93 -1.66 9.85
C GLU A 78 1.18 -1.00 8.49
N LYS A 79 1.63 0.26 8.48
CA LYS A 79 1.82 1.03 7.25
C LYS A 79 2.82 2.17 7.46
N VAL A 80 3.60 2.46 6.43
CA VAL A 80 4.47 3.62 6.32
C VAL A 80 4.04 4.48 5.13
N ASP A 81 3.78 5.76 5.38
CA ASP A 81 3.50 6.76 4.35
C ASP A 81 4.73 7.64 4.12
N VAL A 82 5.17 7.78 2.87
CA VAL A 82 6.38 8.52 2.51
C VAL A 82 6.05 9.68 1.58
N LYS A 83 6.68 10.81 1.87
CA LYS A 83 6.60 12.04 1.07
C LYS A 83 8.01 12.43 0.67
N THR A 84 8.28 12.37 -0.63
CA THR A 84 9.53 12.83 -1.23
C THR A 84 9.44 14.31 -1.56
N GLY A 85 10.54 15.03 -1.38
CA GLY A 85 10.71 16.37 -1.95
C GLY A 85 11.08 16.29 -3.43
N GLY A 86 11.13 17.43 -4.12
CA GLY A 86 11.63 17.46 -5.50
C GLY A 86 13.06 16.91 -5.58
N VAL A 87 13.33 16.13 -6.62
CA VAL A 87 14.68 15.63 -6.91
C VAL A 87 15.52 16.83 -7.36
N SER A 88 16.58 17.14 -6.60
CA SER A 88 17.59 18.12 -6.98
C SER A 88 18.87 17.38 -7.33
N GLU A 89 19.30 17.49 -8.58
CA GLU A 89 20.65 17.07 -8.98
C GLU A 89 21.60 18.22 -8.64
N ASP A 90 22.50 18.03 -7.67
CA ASP A 90 23.61 18.95 -7.48
C ASP A 90 24.57 18.70 -8.64
N GLY A 91 24.54 19.58 -9.65
CA GLY A 91 25.20 19.43 -10.96
C GLY A 91 26.74 19.43 -10.93
N ALA A 92 27.35 18.86 -9.91
CA ALA A 92 28.79 18.71 -9.73
C ALA A 92 29.35 17.47 -10.47
N ALA A 93 28.84 17.16 -11.66
CA ALA A 93 29.46 16.23 -12.58
C ALA A 93 30.19 17.03 -13.67
N GLY A 94 31.46 17.35 -13.39
CA GLY A 94 32.47 17.76 -14.37
C GLY A 94 33.52 16.68 -14.54
#